data_AF-A0A854ZDX8-F1
#
_entry.id   AF-A0A854ZDX8-F1
#
_cell.length_a   1.000
_cell.length_b   1.000
_cell.length_c   1.000
_cell.angle_alpha   90.00
_cell.angle_beta   90.00
_cell.angle_gamma   90.00
#
_symmetry.space_group_name_H-M   'P 1'
#
loop_
_entity.id
_entity.type
_entity.pdbx_description
1 polymer ?
#
loop_
_entity_poly.entity_id
_entity_poly.type
_entity_poly.pdbx_seq_one_letter_code
_entity_poly.pdbx_strand_id
1 'polypeptide(L)' 'MNQLILNGKKLREALNISTTLFYKFLKNGMPYHQISGGRKYYILDEVTDWLTKAGYHQEKIWSK' A
#
# COMPACT_ATOMS: atom_id res chain seq x y z
N MET A 1 -14.53 12.40 -4.46
CA MET A 1 -13.62 11.24 -4.28
C MET A 1 -12.73 11.55 -3.09
N ASN A 2 -12.90 10.86 -1.96
CA ASN A 2 -12.07 11.08 -0.78
C ASN A 2 -10.75 10.34 -0.95
N GLN A 3 -9.65 11.07 -1.18
CA GLN A 3 -8.33 10.47 -1.17
C GLN A 3 -7.94 10.10 0.26
N LEU A 4 -7.86 8.80 0.54
CA LEU A 4 -7.49 8.31 1.85
C LEU A 4 -5.95 8.30 1.98
N ILE A 5 -5.43 9.34 2.62
CA ILE A 5 -3.99 9.47 2.87
C ILE A 5 -3.63 8.68 4.13
N LEU A 6 -2.75 7.69 3.99
CA LEU A 6 -2.33 6.78 5.04
C LEU A 6 -0.83 6.85 5.28
N ASN A 7 -0.44 6.72 6.55
CA ASN A 7 0.95 6.48 6.91
C ASN A 7 1.30 5.00 6.66
N GLY A 8 2.58 4.66 6.57
CA GLY A 8 3.01 3.27 6.32
C GLY A 8 2.51 2.24 7.34
N LYS A 9 2.16 2.63 8.58
CA LYS A 9 1.47 1.74 9.52
C LYS A 9 0.01 1.49 9.11
N LYS A 10 -0.75 2.58 8.90
CA LYS A 10 -2.17 2.49 8.53
C LYS A 10 -2.38 1.83 7.17
N LEU A 11 -1.46 2.02 6.23
CA LEU A 11 -1.52 1.36 4.92
C LEU A 11 -1.42 -0.16 5.07
N ARG A 12 -0.52 -0.65 5.93
CA ARG A 12 -0.39 -2.09 6.21
C ARG A 12 -1.64 -2.66 6.86
N GLU A 13 -2.24 -1.92 7.79
CA GLU A 13 -3.51 -2.30 8.43
C GLU A 13 -4.66 -2.32 7.42
N ALA A 14 -4.75 -1.31 6.55
CA ALA A 14 -5.79 -1.21 5.52
C ALA A 14 -5.69 -2.32 4.46
N LEU A 15 -4.46 -2.66 4.03
CA LEU A 15 -4.19 -3.72 3.06
C LEU A 15 -4.12 -5.11 3.71
N ASN A 16 -4.10 -5.18 5.04
CA ASN A 16 -3.86 -6.41 5.81
C ASN A 16 -2.61 -7.17 5.34
N ILE A 17 -1.49 -6.45 5.23
CA ILE A 17 -0.21 -7.00 4.76
C ILE A 17 0.87 -6.95 5.85
N SER A 18 1.77 -7.93 5.82
CA SER A 18 2.94 -7.95 6.68
C SER A 18 3.94 -6.85 6.32
N THR A 19 4.79 -6.47 7.28
CA THR A 19 5.90 -5.53 7.05
C THR A 19 6.83 -6.00 5.94
N THR A 20 7.09 -7.31 5.86
CA THR A 20 7.91 -7.92 4.81
C THR A 20 7.31 -7.71 3.43
N LEU A 21 6.00 -7.91 3.27
CA LEU A 21 5.32 -7.68 2.00
C LEU A 21 5.35 -6.20 1.60
N PHE A 22 5.13 -5.31 2.57
CA PHE A 22 5.22 -3.87 2.37
C PHE A 22 6.59 -3.42 1.86
N TYR A 23 7.69 -3.93 2.43
CA TYR A 23 9.03 -3.62 1.92
C TYR A 23 9.31 -4.22 0.54
N LYS A 24 8.74 -5.39 0.22
CA LYS A 24 8.79 -5.94 -1.15
C LYS A 24 8.09 -5.02 -2.14
N PHE A 25 6.91 -4.50 -1.80
CA PHE A 25 6.18 -3.54 -2.65
C PHE A 25 6.96 -2.25 -2.84
N LEU A 26 7.54 -1.70 -1.76
CA LEU A 26 8.44 -0.54 -1.86
C LEU A 26 9.62 -0.79 -2.80
N LYS A 27 10.25 -1.96 -2.72
CA LYS A 27 11.35 -2.35 -3.62
C LYS A 27 10.89 -2.51 -5.07
N ASN A 28 9.65 -2.96 -5.28
CA ASN A 28 9.04 -3.10 -6.61
C ASN A 28 8.53 -1.78 -7.20
N GLY A 29 8.67 -0.65 -6.50
CA GLY A 29 8.26 0.66 -7.01
C GLY A 29 6.85 1.10 -6.63
N MET A 30 6.33 0.60 -5.50
CA MET A 30 5.06 1.06 -4.93
C MET A 30 5.03 2.60 -4.80
N PRO A 31 3.95 3.28 -5.24
CA PRO A 31 3.85 4.73 -5.17
C PRO A 31 3.85 5.19 -3.71
N TYR A 32 4.68 6.19 -3.43
CA TYR A 32 4.73 6.86 -2.14
C TYR A 32 5.01 8.34 -2.37
N HIS A 33 4.49 9.16 -1.45
CA HIS A 33 4.68 10.59 -1.47
C HIS A 33 5.47 11.03 -0.24
N GLN A 34 6.25 12.09 -0.41
CA GLN A 34 7.04 12.65 0.66
C GLN A 34 7.02 14.18 0.52
N ILE A 35 6.69 14.88 1.60
CA ILE A 35 6.78 16.34 1.63
C ILE A 35 8.22 16.69 2.00
N SER A 36 8.99 17.33 1.12
CA SER A 36 10.38 17.84 1.29
C SER A 36 11.11 17.39 2.56
N GLY A 37 11.60 16.15 2.60
CA GLY A 37 12.39 15.60 3.71
C GLY A 37 11.59 15.05 4.90
N GLY A 38 10.28 15.20 4.91
CA GLY A 38 9.34 14.71 5.90
C GLY A 38 9.02 13.21 5.79
N ARG A 39 7.98 12.78 6.52
CA ARG A 39 7.56 11.37 6.56
C ARG A 39 6.88 10.96 5.26
N LYS A 40 7.14 9.73 4.82
CA LYS A 40 6.45 9.12 3.68
C LYS A 40 4.99 8.85 4.01
N TYR A 41 4.10 9.26 3.12
CA TYR A 41 2.68 8.96 3.14
C TYR A 41 2.26 8.28 1.84
N TYR A 42 1.15 7.58 1.89
CA TYR A 42 0.67 6.70 0.85
C TYR A 42 -0.79 7.03 0.57
N ILE A 43 -1.13 7.20 -0.69
CA ILE A 43 -2.52 7.38 -1.10
C ILE A 43 -3.07 5.98 -1.35
N LEU A 44 -4.09 5.58 -0.58
CA LEU A 44 -4.64 4.23 -0.67
C LEU A 44 -5.10 3.91 -2.10
N ASP A 45 -5.73 4.88 -2.76
CA ASP A 45 -6.26 4.74 -4.13
C ASP A 45 -5.16 4.44 -5.15
N GLU A 46 -4.05 5.20 -5.15
CA GLU A 46 -2.91 4.96 -6.03
C GLU A 46 -2.23 3.63 -5.76
N VAL A 47 -2.10 3.28 -4.47
CA VAL A 47 -1.53 2.01 -4.07
C VAL A 47 -2.40 0.85 -4.53
N THR A 48 -3.72 0.96 -4.41
CA THR A 48 -4.67 -0.05 -4.88
C THR A 48 -4.62 -0.20 -6.40
N ASP A 49 -4.62 0.91 -7.14
CA ASP A 49 -4.46 0.88 -8.60
C ASP A 49 -3.12 0.25 -9.02
N TRP A 50 -2.03 0.59 -8.33
CA TRP A 50 -0.73 -0.02 -8.56
C TRP A 50 -0.73 -1.52 -8.25
N LEU A 51 -1.36 -1.95 -7.16
CA LEU A 51 -1.49 -3.38 -6.81
C LEU A 51 -2.30 -4.14 -7.86
N THR A 52 -3.40 -3.57 -8.34
CA THR A 52 -4.20 -4.14 -9.43
C THR A 52 -3.38 -4.26 -10.72
N LYS A 53 -2.64 -3.23 -11.10
CA LYS A 53 -1.75 -3.25 -12.29
C LYS A 53 -0.59 -4.24 -12.15
N ALA A 54 -0.05 -4.38 -10.95
CA ALA A 54 1.02 -5.32 -10.65
C ALA A 54 0.52 -6.77 -10.54
N GLY A 55 -0.78 -7.02 -10.68
CA GLY A 55 -1.38 -8.35 -10.62
C GLY A 55 -1.48 -8.92 -9.20
N TYR A 56 -1.29 -8.09 -8.16
CA TYR A 56 -1.52 -8.49 -6.77
C TYR A 56 -3.02 -8.51 -6.51
N HIS A 57 -3.66 -9.62 -6.83
CA HIS A 57 -5.05 -9.85 -6.45
C HIS A 57 -5.06 -10.27 -4.98
N GLN A 58 -5.79 -9.51 -4.15
CA GLN A 58 -6.03 -9.90 -2.77
C GLN A 58 -6.99 -11.09 -2.78
N GLU A 59 -6.45 -12.31 -2.90
CA GLU A 59 -7.23 -13.52 -2.65
C GLU A 59 -7.55 -13.57 -1.17
N LYS A 60 -8.80 -13.21 -0.81
CA LYS A 60 -9.39 -13.53 0.49
C LYS A 60 -9.51 -15.05 0.57
N ILE A 61 -8.43 -15.73 0.94
CA ILE A 61 -8.51 -17.15 1.25
C ILE A 61 -9.18 -17.26 2.62
N TRP A 62 -10.50 -17.49 2.63
CA TRP A 62 -11.18 -18.07 3.78
C TRP A 62 -10.76 -19.54 3.85
N SER A 63 -9.67 -19.84 4.56
CA SER A 63 -9.40 -21.22 4.94
C SER A 63 -10.33 -21.55 6.09
N LYS A 64 -11.27 -22.47 5.84
CA LYS A 64 -12.16 -23.07 6.84
C LYS A 64 -11.46 -24.23 7.53
#